data_AF-A0A423H4J0-F1
#
_entry.id   AF-A0A423H4J0-F1
#
_cell.length_a   1.000
_cell.length_b   1.000
_cell.length_c   1.000
_cell.angle_alpha   90.00
_cell.angle_beta   90.00
_cell.angle_gamma   90.00
#
_symmetry.space_group_name_H-M   'P 1'
#
loop_
_entity.id
_entity.type
_entity.pdbx_description
1 polymer ?
#
loop_
_entity_poly.entity_id
_entity_poly.type
_entity_poly.pdbx_seq_one_letter_code
_entity_poly.pdbx_strand_id
1 'polypeptide(L)'
;MRLIVHSLIAGLFAVLIANSAVASSTCNPDSLTNPDIITCSQQALDRLDRMLNEQYKVLVGESSSPQKTDLLSVQRSWLTFRDQYCEDVYQSSFPGQEAPIDRIACLKQLTSARVNELVYLRSGFVGDGFYKVIAVLGAQSGQPFQVLAAGVNPQWDEYANKHCAMTRTLLREDTSRCLARMQFHLPIN
;
A
#
# COMPACT_ATOMS: atom_id res chain seq x y z
N MET A 1 29.41 -5.11 75.36
CA MET A 1 30.09 -3.79 75.37
C MET A 1 30.26 -3.35 73.92
N ARG A 2 29.96 -2.09 73.60
CA ARG A 2 29.87 -1.44 72.27
C ARG A 2 31.10 -1.75 71.36
N LEU A 3 31.01 -1.79 70.03
CA LEU A 3 30.98 -0.62 69.13
C LEU A 3 30.77 -1.02 67.65
N ILE A 4 30.05 -0.17 66.92
CA ILE A 4 29.85 -0.14 65.46
C ILE A 4 31.01 0.63 64.82
N VAL A 5 31.61 0.17 63.69
CA VAL A 5 32.20 1.05 62.65
C VAL A 5 32.10 0.43 61.24
N HIS A 6 31.21 1.01 60.44
CA HIS A 6 31.19 1.31 58.99
C HIS A 6 32.15 0.63 57.99
N SER A 7 31.57 0.07 56.92
CA SER A 7 31.86 0.56 55.55
C SER A 7 30.81 0.14 54.53
N LEU A 8 30.18 1.16 53.96
CA LEU A 8 29.19 1.16 52.90
C LEU A 8 29.90 1.09 51.54
N ILE A 9 29.52 0.16 50.66
CA ILE A 9 29.64 0.36 49.21
C ILE A 9 28.40 -0.26 48.54
N ALA A 10 27.31 0.52 48.50
CA ALA A 10 26.21 0.27 47.58
C ALA A 10 26.57 0.93 46.25
N GLY A 11 27.00 0.13 45.27
CA GLY A 11 27.31 0.60 43.92
C GLY A 11 26.03 0.96 43.17
N LEU A 12 25.80 2.26 42.98
CA LEU A 12 24.70 2.81 42.18
C LEU A 12 25.12 2.83 40.70
N PHE A 13 24.73 1.81 39.93
CA PHE A 13 24.83 1.86 38.47
C PHE A 13 23.65 2.69 37.92
N ALA A 14 23.89 3.98 37.68
CA ALA A 14 22.94 4.83 36.97
C ALA A 14 23.01 4.54 35.47
N VAL A 15 22.06 3.77 34.95
CA VAL A 15 21.87 3.59 33.51
C VAL A 15 21.18 4.84 32.96
N LEU A 16 21.93 5.67 32.24
CA LEU A 16 21.39 6.79 31.47
C LEU A 16 20.72 6.22 30.21
N ILE A 17 19.39 6.07 30.25
CA ILE A 17 18.59 5.80 29.05
C ILE A 17 18.47 7.12 28.31
N ALA A 18 19.28 7.31 27.26
CA ALA A 18 19.10 8.42 26.33
C ALA A 18 17.83 8.17 25.51
N ASN A 19 16.74 8.85 25.85
CA ASN A 19 15.58 8.94 24.99
C ASN A 19 15.93 9.83 23.79
N SER A 20 16.31 9.22 22.67
CA SER A 20 16.35 9.90 21.38
C SER A 20 14.92 10.23 20.98
N ALA A 21 14.48 11.46 21.23
CA ALA A 21 13.25 11.98 20.63
C ALA A 21 13.49 12.05 19.12
N VAL A 22 12.87 11.15 18.35
CA VAL A 22 12.86 11.24 16.89
C VAL A 22 12.02 12.45 16.54
N ALA A 23 12.66 13.56 16.16
CA ALA A 23 11.97 14.72 15.65
C ALA A 23 11.33 14.35 14.29
N SER A 24 10.02 14.14 14.28
CA SER A 24 9.27 14.03 13.03
C SER A 24 9.27 15.41 12.37
N SER A 25 9.88 15.54 11.19
CA SER A 25 9.72 16.75 10.38
C SER A 25 8.23 17.00 10.14
N THR A 26 7.77 18.21 10.45
CA THR A 26 6.35 18.58 10.30
C THR A 26 6.10 18.90 8.83
N CYS A 27 5.08 18.27 8.23
CA CYS A 27 4.69 18.56 6.85
C CYS A 27 4.19 20.01 6.76
N ASN A 28 4.74 20.78 5.82
CA ASN A 28 4.22 22.08 5.42
C ASN A 28 3.49 21.96 4.07
N PRO A 29 2.15 21.85 4.04
CA PRO A 29 1.40 21.64 2.80
C PRO A 29 1.40 22.87 1.87
N ASP A 30 1.75 24.06 2.38
CA ASP A 30 1.79 25.30 1.60
C ASP A 30 3.13 25.51 0.89
N SER A 31 4.11 24.64 1.16
CA SER A 31 5.44 24.68 0.54
C SER A 31 5.49 23.83 -0.72
N LEU A 32 6.07 24.37 -1.78
CA LEU A 32 6.28 23.70 -3.06
C LEU A 32 7.71 23.19 -3.24
N THR A 33 8.51 23.14 -2.17
CA THR A 33 9.86 22.59 -2.24
C THR A 33 9.83 21.06 -2.27
N ASN A 34 10.75 20.43 -3.01
CA ASN A 34 10.81 18.97 -3.09
C ASN A 34 10.90 18.29 -1.70
N PRO A 35 11.73 18.75 -0.74
CA PRO A 35 11.77 18.15 0.59
C PRO A 35 10.44 18.17 1.35
N ASP A 36 9.69 19.27 1.25
CA ASP A 36 8.38 19.39 1.91
C ASP A 36 7.34 18.51 1.22
N ILE A 37 7.31 18.49 -0.12
CA ILE A 37 6.44 17.60 -0.92
C ILE A 37 6.67 16.14 -0.55
N ILE A 38 7.94 15.72 -0.46
CA ILE A 38 8.33 14.35 -0.08
C ILE A 38 7.88 14.06 1.35
N THR A 39 8.14 14.96 2.30
CA THR A 39 7.75 14.79 3.72
C THR A 39 6.24 14.64 3.87
N CYS A 40 5.46 15.53 3.26
CA CYS A 40 4.00 15.48 3.27
C CYS A 40 3.47 14.21 2.60
N SER A 41 4.08 13.79 1.50
CA SER A 41 3.73 12.56 0.80
C SER A 41 4.03 11.32 1.62
N GLN A 42 5.14 11.30 2.38
CA GLN A 42 5.46 10.20 3.28
C GLN A 42 4.43 10.07 4.40
N GLN A 43 4.06 11.17 5.03
CA GLN A 43 3.02 11.14 6.07
C GLN A 43 1.66 10.67 5.51
N ALA A 44 1.34 10.99 4.26
CA ALA A 44 0.15 10.48 3.59
C ALA A 44 0.25 8.98 3.28
N LEU A 45 1.41 8.51 2.83
CA LEU A 45 1.69 7.08 2.62
C LEU A 45 1.55 6.30 3.93
N ASP A 46 2.11 6.81 5.04
CA ASP A 46 2.01 6.16 6.35
C ASP A 46 0.56 6.03 6.82
N ARG A 47 -0.31 7.00 6.49
CA ARG A 47 -1.75 6.90 6.76
C ARG A 47 -2.41 5.80 5.93
N LEU A 48 -2.10 5.72 4.64
CA LEU A 48 -2.59 4.68 3.74
C LEU A 48 -2.13 3.28 4.19
N ASP A 49 -0.87 3.13 4.61
CA ASP A 49 -0.33 1.88 5.12
C ASP A 49 -1.04 1.42 6.40
N ARG A 50 -1.38 2.36 7.31
CA ARG A 50 -2.19 2.03 8.49
C ARG A 50 -3.57 1.53 8.09
N MET A 51 -4.25 2.22 7.17
CA MET A 51 -5.57 1.82 6.67
C MET A 51 -5.50 0.44 5.99
N LEU A 52 -4.49 0.20 5.16
CA LEU A 52 -4.28 -1.08 4.49
C LEU A 52 -4.12 -2.22 5.50
N ASN A 53 -3.26 -2.01 6.51
CA ASN A 53 -3.03 -3.02 7.54
C ASN A 53 -4.28 -3.30 8.38
N GLU A 54 -5.08 -2.27 8.66
CA GLU A 54 -6.38 -2.42 9.34
C GLU A 54 -7.34 -3.26 8.50
N GLN A 55 -7.58 -2.90 7.24
CA GLN A 55 -8.48 -3.65 6.35
C GLN A 55 -8.00 -5.08 6.14
N TYR A 56 -6.68 -5.29 6.00
CA TYR A 56 -6.09 -6.62 5.88
C TYR A 56 -6.37 -7.47 7.12
N LYS A 57 -6.13 -6.95 8.32
CA LYS A 57 -6.37 -7.69 9.58
C LYS A 57 -7.84 -8.05 9.76
N VAL A 58 -8.74 -7.13 9.43
CA VAL A 58 -10.19 -7.38 9.51
C VAL A 58 -10.59 -8.49 8.54
N LEU A 59 -10.18 -8.40 7.27
CA LEU A 59 -10.49 -9.43 6.28
C LEU A 59 -9.90 -10.79 6.65
N VAL A 60 -8.68 -10.84 7.19
CA VAL A 60 -8.10 -12.07 7.76
C VAL A 60 -8.98 -12.62 8.88
N GLY A 61 -9.46 -11.78 9.80
CA GLY A 61 -10.33 -12.19 10.90
C GLY A 61 -11.65 -12.84 10.45
N GLU A 62 -12.20 -12.37 9.34
CA GLU A 62 -13.47 -12.84 8.76
C GLU A 62 -13.28 -14.04 7.79
N SER A 63 -12.04 -14.34 7.39
CA SER A 63 -11.72 -15.36 6.39
C SER A 63 -11.62 -16.78 6.97
N SER A 64 -12.09 -17.77 6.19
CA SER A 64 -11.79 -19.19 6.43
C SER A 64 -10.30 -19.51 6.24
N SER A 65 -9.83 -20.66 6.72
CA SER A 65 -8.41 -21.03 6.62
C SER A 65 -7.85 -21.02 5.18
N PRO A 66 -8.54 -21.59 4.17
CA PRO A 66 -8.05 -21.50 2.78
C PRO A 66 -7.99 -20.06 2.28
N GLN A 67 -9.01 -19.24 2.57
CA GLN A 67 -9.06 -17.83 2.18
C GLN A 67 -7.94 -17.01 2.81
N LYS A 68 -7.53 -17.31 4.05
CA LYS A 68 -6.37 -16.66 4.69
C LYS A 68 -5.07 -16.94 3.94
N THR A 69 -4.87 -18.18 3.50
CA THR A 69 -3.68 -18.57 2.71
C THR A 69 -3.67 -17.86 1.36
N ASP A 70 -4.81 -17.84 0.68
CA ASP A 70 -4.95 -17.14 -0.61
C ASP A 70 -4.70 -15.64 -0.44
N LEU A 71 -5.33 -15.02 0.57
CA LEU A 71 -5.16 -13.60 0.87
C LEU A 71 -3.70 -13.23 1.18
N LEU A 72 -3.00 -14.05 1.97
CA LEU A 72 -1.58 -13.86 2.27
C LEU A 72 -0.72 -13.97 1.00
N SER A 73 -1.03 -14.94 0.13
CA SER A 73 -0.35 -15.10 -1.16
C SER A 73 -0.54 -13.88 -2.06
N VAL A 74 -1.77 -13.39 -2.20
CA VAL A 74 -2.09 -12.16 -2.96
C VAL A 74 -1.34 -10.96 -2.36
N GLN A 75 -1.37 -10.80 -1.04
CA GLN A 75 -0.73 -9.67 -0.37
C GLN A 75 0.79 -9.65 -0.58
N ARG A 76 1.44 -10.82 -0.59
CA ARG A 76 2.88 -10.93 -0.89
C ARG A 76 3.20 -10.59 -2.33
N SER A 77 2.44 -11.12 -3.30
CA SER A 77 2.64 -10.76 -4.71
C SER A 77 2.40 -9.28 -4.96
N TRP A 78 1.43 -8.66 -4.27
CA TRP A 78 1.22 -7.20 -4.31
C TRP A 78 2.44 -6.42 -3.82
N LEU A 79 3.03 -6.80 -2.68
CA LEU A 79 4.23 -6.11 -2.15
C LEU A 79 5.38 -6.18 -3.16
N THR A 80 5.65 -7.36 -3.72
CA THR A 80 6.68 -7.54 -4.74
C THR A 80 6.43 -6.67 -5.96
N PHE A 81 5.21 -6.67 -6.48
CA PHE A 81 4.82 -5.82 -7.61
C PHE A 81 5.00 -4.34 -7.29
N ARG A 82 4.44 -3.86 -6.17
CA ARG A 82 4.49 -2.46 -5.75
C ARG A 82 5.93 -1.96 -5.66
N ASP A 83 6.77 -2.71 -4.96
CA ASP A 83 8.13 -2.28 -4.67
C ASP A 83 8.98 -2.25 -5.95
N GLN A 84 8.84 -3.26 -6.82
CA GLN A 84 9.55 -3.29 -8.10
C GLN A 84 9.04 -2.18 -9.03
N TYR A 85 7.73 -2.06 -9.21
CA TYR A 85 7.15 -1.10 -10.14
C TYR A 85 7.46 0.34 -9.73
N CYS A 86 7.35 0.68 -8.45
CA CYS A 86 7.70 2.02 -7.98
C CYS A 86 9.21 2.30 -8.00
N GLU A 87 10.05 1.26 -7.94
CA GLU A 87 11.48 1.42 -8.20
C GLU A 87 11.75 1.70 -9.69
N ASP A 88 11.07 1.01 -10.60
CA ASP A 88 11.19 1.30 -12.04
C ASP A 88 10.76 2.74 -12.36
N VAL A 89 9.70 3.24 -11.72
CA VAL A 89 9.26 4.66 -11.80
C VAL A 89 10.33 5.63 -11.28
N TYR A 90 11.01 5.29 -10.18
CA TYR A 90 12.11 6.10 -9.69
C TYR A 90 13.27 6.16 -10.71
N GLN A 91 13.65 5.00 -11.24
CA GLN A 91 14.75 4.89 -12.19
C GLN A 91 14.47 5.60 -13.51
N SER A 92 13.20 5.67 -13.96
CA SER A 92 12.84 6.38 -15.20
C SER A 92 13.04 7.89 -15.11
N SER A 93 12.96 8.48 -13.91
CA SER A 93 13.14 9.92 -13.68
C SER A 93 14.53 10.26 -13.15
N PHE A 94 15.31 9.29 -12.67
CA PHE A 94 16.66 9.53 -12.14
C PHE A 94 17.64 9.95 -13.26
N PRO A 95 18.53 10.96 -13.06
CA PRO A 95 18.87 11.64 -11.80
C PRO A 95 18.06 12.92 -11.48
N GLY A 96 16.88 13.10 -12.05
CA GLY A 96 15.99 14.22 -11.76
C GLY A 96 15.60 14.32 -10.28
N GLN A 97 15.41 15.55 -9.79
CA GLN A 97 15.05 15.80 -8.39
C GLN A 97 13.59 15.41 -8.07
N GLU A 98 12.82 15.13 -9.11
CA GLU A 98 11.46 14.60 -9.08
C GLU A 98 11.40 13.09 -8.86
N ALA A 99 12.47 12.34 -9.13
CA ALA A 99 12.46 10.87 -9.00
C ALA A 99 11.96 10.39 -7.61
N PRO A 100 12.36 10.97 -6.47
CA PRO A 100 11.80 10.62 -5.16
C PRO A 100 10.30 10.96 -5.01
N ILE A 101 9.85 12.04 -5.66
CA ILE A 101 8.45 12.47 -5.69
C ILE A 101 7.61 11.48 -6.50
N ASP A 102 8.09 11.06 -7.67
CA ASP A 102 7.41 10.09 -8.52
C ASP A 102 7.29 8.73 -7.81
N ARG A 103 8.39 8.27 -7.19
CA ARG A 103 8.40 7.04 -6.39
C ARG A 103 7.37 7.06 -5.28
N ILE A 104 7.31 8.13 -4.49
CA ILE A 104 6.38 8.21 -3.35
C ILE A 104 4.93 8.40 -3.80
N ALA A 105 4.69 9.07 -4.94
CA ALA A 105 3.38 9.14 -5.56
C ALA A 105 2.90 7.76 -6.02
N CYS A 106 3.77 6.97 -6.67
CA CYS A 106 3.50 5.59 -7.05
C CYS A 106 3.12 4.73 -5.85
N LEU A 107 3.93 4.77 -4.78
CA LEU A 107 3.66 4.00 -3.55
C LEU A 107 2.29 4.36 -2.95
N LYS A 108 1.94 5.65 -2.90
CA LYS A 108 0.63 6.10 -2.41
C LYS A 108 -0.51 5.58 -3.28
N GLN A 109 -0.39 5.68 -4.60
CA GLN A 109 -1.42 5.24 -5.52
C GLN A 109 -1.67 3.73 -5.41
N LEU A 110 -0.62 2.91 -5.47
CA LEU A 110 -0.74 1.45 -5.37
C LEU A 110 -1.21 0.98 -3.99
N THR A 111 -0.87 1.71 -2.92
CA THR A 111 -1.36 1.43 -1.57
C THR A 111 -2.84 1.78 -1.43
N SER A 112 -3.27 2.92 -1.96
CA SER A 112 -4.68 3.33 -2.00
C SER A 112 -5.53 2.33 -2.80
N ALA A 113 -5.05 1.91 -3.98
CA ALA A 113 -5.68 0.88 -4.80
C ALA A 113 -5.87 -0.43 -4.00
N ARG A 114 -4.84 -0.85 -3.28
CA ARG A 114 -4.91 -2.07 -2.47
C ARG A 114 -5.89 -1.98 -1.31
N VAL A 115 -6.04 -0.81 -0.68
CA VAL A 115 -7.09 -0.58 0.32
C VAL A 115 -8.47 -0.83 -0.28
N ASN A 116 -8.75 -0.27 -1.46
CA ASN A 116 -10.04 -0.45 -2.14
C ASN A 116 -10.31 -1.91 -2.50
N GLU A 117 -9.29 -2.63 -2.97
CA GLU A 117 -9.38 -4.06 -3.26
C GLU A 117 -9.69 -4.91 -2.03
N LEU A 118 -9.08 -4.61 -0.87
CA LEU A 118 -9.36 -5.32 0.39
C LEU A 118 -10.79 -5.06 0.86
N VAL A 119 -11.26 -3.81 0.74
CA VAL A 119 -12.65 -3.44 1.04
C VAL A 119 -13.61 -4.15 0.09
N TYR A 120 -13.27 -4.27 -1.19
CA TYR A 120 -14.10 -4.97 -2.17
C TYR A 120 -14.18 -6.47 -1.88
N LEU A 121 -13.06 -7.13 -1.61
CA LEU A 121 -13.04 -8.55 -1.21
C LEU A 121 -13.93 -8.83 0.00
N ARG A 122 -14.02 -7.87 0.93
CA ARG A 122 -14.85 -7.97 2.13
C ARG A 122 -16.33 -7.69 1.88
N SER A 123 -16.64 -6.64 1.12
CA SER A 123 -18.00 -6.06 1.06
C SER A 123 -18.74 -6.31 -0.26
N GLY A 124 -18.02 -6.67 -1.33
CA GLY A 124 -18.54 -6.69 -2.69
C GLY A 124 -18.89 -5.31 -3.25
N PHE A 125 -18.66 -4.21 -2.50
CA PHE A 125 -18.93 -2.86 -2.96
C PHE A 125 -17.73 -2.28 -3.70
N VAL A 126 -17.97 -1.74 -4.90
CA VAL A 126 -16.95 -1.06 -5.71
C VAL A 126 -17.12 0.45 -5.57
N GLY A 127 -16.32 1.04 -4.69
CA GLY A 127 -16.31 2.48 -4.40
C GLY A 127 -15.21 3.27 -5.14
N ASP A 128 -14.61 2.66 -6.16
CA ASP A 128 -13.33 3.09 -6.71
C ASP A 128 -13.45 3.94 -8.00
N GLY A 129 -14.69 4.26 -8.41
CA GLY A 129 -15.01 5.09 -9.57
C GLY A 129 -14.91 4.38 -10.92
N PHE A 130 -14.38 3.15 -10.99
CA PHE A 130 -14.15 2.41 -12.24
C PHE A 130 -15.42 2.32 -13.10
N TYR A 131 -16.53 1.86 -12.52
CA TYR A 131 -17.79 1.71 -13.26
C TYR A 131 -18.40 3.04 -13.71
N LYS A 132 -18.11 4.14 -12.99
CA LYS A 132 -18.54 5.47 -13.41
C LYS A 132 -17.79 5.90 -14.67
N VAL A 133 -16.49 5.61 -14.76
CA VAL A 133 -15.70 5.89 -15.97
C VAL A 133 -16.13 4.99 -17.13
N ILE A 134 -16.31 3.69 -16.90
CA ILE A 134 -16.81 2.78 -17.94
C ILE A 134 -18.20 3.16 -18.42
N ALA A 135 -19.10 3.64 -17.56
CA ALA A 135 -20.41 4.12 -18.00
C ALA A 135 -20.30 5.32 -18.97
N VAL A 136 -19.30 6.19 -18.79
CA VAL A 136 -19.02 7.31 -19.69
C VAL A 136 -18.36 6.84 -20.99
N LEU A 137 -17.37 5.95 -20.91
CA LEU A 137 -16.59 5.49 -22.07
C LEU A 137 -17.30 4.39 -22.88
N GLY A 138 -18.09 3.55 -22.22
CA GLY A 138 -18.81 2.41 -22.79
C GLY A 138 -19.95 2.81 -23.73
N ALA A 139 -20.33 4.08 -23.75
CA ALA A 139 -21.19 4.65 -24.78
C ALA A 139 -20.54 4.66 -26.17
N GLN A 140 -19.22 4.41 -26.28
CA GLN A 140 -18.47 4.58 -27.54
C GLN A 140 -17.88 3.31 -28.16
N SER A 141 -17.66 2.20 -27.42
CA SER A 141 -16.73 1.15 -27.89
C SER A 141 -17.22 -0.30 -27.97
N GLY A 142 -18.38 -0.67 -27.42
CA GLY A 142 -18.93 -2.04 -27.53
C GLY A 142 -18.12 -3.17 -26.84
N GLN A 143 -16.86 -2.94 -26.47
CA GLN A 143 -15.96 -3.82 -25.71
C GLN A 143 -15.23 -3.04 -24.59
N PRO A 144 -15.97 -2.50 -23.61
CA PRO A 144 -15.44 -1.49 -22.67
C PRO A 144 -14.30 -1.97 -21.75
N PHE A 145 -14.16 -3.28 -21.57
CA PHE A 145 -13.18 -3.86 -20.65
C PHE A 145 -11.90 -4.35 -21.34
N GLN A 146 -11.88 -4.38 -22.67
CA GLN A 146 -10.81 -5.03 -23.44
C GLN A 146 -9.62 -4.09 -23.73
N VAL A 147 -9.82 -2.78 -23.62
CA VAL A 147 -8.78 -1.74 -23.85
C VAL A 147 -7.77 -1.68 -22.70
N LEU A 148 -8.13 -2.20 -21.52
CA LEU A 148 -7.25 -2.13 -20.36
C LEU A 148 -6.28 -3.32 -20.35
N ALA A 149 -6.69 -4.58 -20.58
CA ALA A 149 -5.92 -5.80 -20.27
C ALA A 149 -4.60 -6.09 -21.03
N ALA A 150 -3.84 -5.10 -21.51
CA ALA A 150 -2.46 -5.29 -21.91
C ALA A 150 -1.59 -5.50 -20.65
N GLY A 151 -0.87 -6.63 -20.58
CA GLY A 151 -0.01 -6.99 -19.45
C GLY A 151 1.04 -5.90 -19.18
N VAL A 152 1.02 -5.36 -17.96
CA VAL A 152 1.87 -4.22 -17.57
C VAL A 152 3.30 -4.69 -17.26
N ASN A 153 3.43 -5.77 -16.49
CA ASN A 153 4.67 -6.53 -16.29
C ASN A 153 4.33 -7.91 -15.65
N PRO A 154 5.27 -8.88 -15.63
CA PRO A 154 5.01 -10.21 -15.07
C PRO A 154 4.62 -10.22 -13.59
N GLN A 155 5.14 -9.28 -12.79
CA GLN A 155 4.84 -9.16 -11.36
C GLN A 155 3.39 -8.72 -11.14
N TRP A 156 2.91 -7.78 -11.98
CA TRP A 156 1.52 -7.35 -11.99
C TRP A 156 0.61 -8.50 -12.39
N ASP A 157 0.97 -9.27 -13.42
CA ASP A 157 0.17 -10.42 -13.86
C ASP A 157 0.02 -11.45 -12.73
N GLU A 158 1.08 -11.79 -12.00
CA GLU A 158 1.00 -12.73 -10.88
C GLU A 158 0.06 -12.21 -9.78
N TYR A 159 0.23 -10.95 -9.39
CA TYR A 159 -0.59 -10.28 -8.39
C TYR A 159 -2.08 -10.23 -8.80
N ALA A 160 -2.36 -9.75 -10.01
CA ALA A 160 -3.69 -9.55 -10.53
C ALA A 160 -4.43 -10.88 -10.73
N ASN A 161 -3.76 -11.89 -11.28
CA ASN A 161 -4.36 -13.21 -11.46
C ASN A 161 -4.72 -13.88 -10.13
N LYS A 162 -3.87 -13.75 -9.10
CA LYS A 162 -4.17 -14.26 -7.76
C LYS A 162 -5.35 -13.51 -7.13
N HIS A 163 -5.40 -12.18 -7.23
CA HIS A 163 -6.52 -11.38 -6.72
C HIS A 163 -7.83 -11.77 -7.44
N CYS A 164 -7.82 -11.85 -8.76
CA CYS A 164 -9.01 -12.19 -9.56
C CYS A 164 -9.48 -13.63 -9.35
N ALA A 165 -8.58 -14.57 -9.07
CA ALA A 165 -8.98 -15.91 -8.64
C ALA A 165 -9.76 -15.89 -7.31
N MET A 166 -9.36 -15.00 -6.39
CA MET A 166 -10.03 -14.83 -5.10
C MET A 166 -11.40 -14.15 -5.26
N THR A 167 -11.51 -13.07 -6.04
CA THR A 167 -12.80 -12.39 -6.30
C THR A 167 -13.77 -13.27 -7.08
N ARG A 168 -13.29 -14.08 -8.04
CA ARG A 168 -14.11 -15.09 -8.72
C ARG A 168 -14.71 -16.11 -7.75
N THR A 169 -13.96 -16.51 -6.73
CA THR A 169 -14.42 -17.46 -5.72
C THR A 169 -15.41 -16.83 -4.74
N LEU A 170 -15.08 -15.64 -4.22
CA LEU A 170 -15.85 -14.98 -3.17
C LEU A 170 -17.07 -14.23 -3.69
N LEU A 171 -16.93 -13.56 -4.82
CA LEU A 171 -17.88 -12.58 -5.34
C LEU A 171 -18.45 -12.97 -6.71
N ARG A 172 -18.00 -14.08 -7.31
CA ARG A 172 -18.37 -14.50 -8.67
C ARG A 172 -18.05 -13.43 -9.73
N GLU A 173 -17.02 -12.62 -9.47
CA GLU A 173 -16.53 -11.63 -10.43
C GLU A 173 -15.90 -12.34 -11.63
N ASP A 174 -16.26 -11.90 -12.84
CA ASP A 174 -15.61 -12.36 -14.06
C ASP A 174 -14.14 -11.90 -14.10
N THR A 175 -13.24 -12.79 -14.52
CA THR A 175 -11.79 -12.50 -14.52
C THR A 175 -11.45 -11.29 -15.38
N SER A 176 -12.07 -11.14 -16.55
CA SER A 176 -11.76 -10.01 -17.45
C SER A 176 -12.19 -8.67 -16.83
N ARG A 177 -13.35 -8.66 -16.15
CA ARG A 177 -13.82 -7.50 -15.40
C ARG A 177 -12.93 -7.17 -14.21
N CYS A 178 -12.48 -8.17 -13.48
CA CYS A 178 -11.55 -7.99 -12.37
C CYS A 178 -10.23 -7.37 -12.84
N LEU A 179 -9.63 -7.92 -13.90
CA LEU A 179 -8.37 -7.42 -14.46
C LEU A 179 -8.52 -5.98 -14.94
N ALA A 180 -9.61 -5.64 -15.63
CA ALA A 180 -9.87 -4.28 -16.06
C ALA A 180 -10.02 -3.29 -14.89
N ARG A 181 -10.70 -3.71 -13.80
CA ARG A 181 -10.85 -2.91 -12.58
C ARG A 181 -9.51 -2.68 -11.88
N MET A 182 -8.70 -3.71 -11.71
CA MET A 182 -7.34 -3.59 -11.14
C MET A 182 -6.45 -2.71 -12.04
N GLN A 183 -6.61 -2.89 -13.35
CA GLN A 183 -6.18 -2.05 -14.45
C GLN A 183 -6.22 -0.56 -14.17
N PHE A 184 -7.46 -0.11 -13.95
CA PHE A 184 -7.81 1.29 -13.82
C PHE A 184 -7.07 2.01 -12.68
N HIS A 185 -6.59 1.27 -11.67
CA HIS A 185 -5.89 1.85 -10.52
C HIS A 185 -4.39 2.02 -10.70
N LEU A 186 -3.82 1.50 -11.79
CA LEU A 186 -2.40 1.67 -12.06
C LEU A 186 -2.06 3.14 -12.39
N PRO A 187 -0.86 3.61 -12.00
CA PRO A 187 -0.36 4.89 -12.47
C PRO A 187 -0.37 4.95 -14.00
N ILE A 188 -0.77 6.10 -14.54
CA ILE A 188 -0.69 6.34 -15.98
C ILE A 188 0.79 6.60 -16.28
N ASN A 189 1.39 5.73 -17.10
CA ASN A 189 2.70 5.94 -17.69
C ASN A 189 2.59 6.86 -18.91
#